data_AF-A0A1J7C7P5-F1
#
_entry.id   AF-A0A1J7C7P5-F1
#
_cell.length_a   1.000
_cell.length_b   1.000
_cell.length_c   1.000
_cell.angle_alpha   90.00
_cell.angle_beta   90.00
_cell.angle_gamma   90.00
#
_symmetry.space_group_name_H-M   'P 1'
#
loop_
_entity.id
_entity.type
_entity.pdbx_description
1 polymer ?
#
loop_
_entity_poly.entity_id
_entity_poly.type
_entity_poly.pdbx_seq_one_letter_code
_entity_poly.pdbx_strand_id
1 'polypeptide(L)'
;MIGALMVFPGQRALAASGCAAKQQSVQTQLSHARAQGNAARAEGLEKARAEITAHCRDDQLQADRERHVADKKSKLAQRQHELTQAQQTGNSDKIRKKQKKVTRAQQELEEAQSALKQ
;
A
#
# COMPACT_ATOMS: atom_id res chain seq x y z
N MET A 1 13.71 38.93 -10.04
CA MET A 1 12.53 38.39 -9.33
C MET A 1 11.99 37.21 -10.12
N ILE A 2 12.61 36.02 -10.00
CA ILE A 2 12.24 34.83 -10.78
C ILE A 2 12.16 33.64 -9.80
N GLY A 3 11.01 32.97 -9.80
CA GLY A 3 10.93 31.54 -9.55
C GLY A 3 10.83 31.07 -8.10
N ALA A 4 9.76 31.42 -7.40
CA ALA A 4 9.34 30.63 -6.24
C ALA A 4 8.81 29.27 -6.74
N LEU A 5 9.65 28.23 -6.68
CA LEU A 5 9.22 26.84 -6.79
C LEU A 5 8.22 26.55 -5.67
N MET A 6 6.95 26.41 -6.02
CA MET A 6 5.97 25.78 -5.14
C MET A 6 6.25 24.28 -5.11
N VAL A 7 6.96 23.84 -4.08
CA VAL A 7 7.02 22.43 -3.67
C VAL A 7 5.60 22.05 -3.21
N PHE A 8 4.88 21.29 -4.03
CA PHE A 8 3.67 20.62 -3.59
C PHE A 8 4.08 19.44 -2.70
N PRO A 9 3.72 19.40 -1.40
CA PRO A 9 3.83 18.18 -0.64
C PRO A 9 2.85 17.18 -1.25
N GLY A 10 3.39 16.13 -1.87
CA GLY A 10 2.63 14.94 -2.22
C GLY A 10 1.98 14.43 -0.94
N GLN A 11 0.67 14.61 -0.82
CA GLN A 11 -0.08 14.11 0.31
C GLN A 11 0.05 12.59 0.29
N ARG A 12 0.91 12.05 1.16
CA ARG A 12 0.75 10.69 1.64
C ARG A 12 -0.51 10.70 2.48
N ALA A 13 -1.64 10.37 1.86
CA ALA A 13 -2.81 9.95 2.59
C ALA A 13 -2.37 8.73 3.42
N LEU A 14 -2.11 8.95 4.71
CA LEU A 14 -2.05 7.85 5.66
C LEU A 14 -3.36 7.09 5.51
N ALA A 15 -3.21 5.80 5.22
CA ALA A 15 -4.24 4.94 4.71
C ALA A 15 -5.44 4.94 5.65
N ALA A 16 -6.53 5.56 5.21
CA ALA A 16 -7.84 5.29 5.72
C ALA A 16 -8.09 3.77 5.50
N SER A 17 -8.02 2.94 6.55
CA SER A 17 -8.14 1.49 6.40
C SER A 17 -9.62 1.08 6.33
N GLY A 18 -9.94 0.20 5.39
CA GLY A 18 -11.31 -0.22 5.14
C GLY A 18 -12.12 0.72 4.24
N CYS A 19 -13.29 0.23 3.84
CA CYS A 19 -14.25 0.93 3.01
C CYS A 19 -14.85 2.14 3.73
N ALA A 20 -15.14 2.01 5.03
CA ALA A 20 -15.67 3.10 5.85
C ALA A 20 -14.72 4.31 5.90
N ALA A 21 -13.42 4.07 6.11
CA ALA A 21 -12.45 5.15 6.17
C ALA A 21 -12.24 5.81 4.78
N LYS A 22 -12.27 5.03 3.69
CA LYS A 22 -12.32 5.56 2.31
C LYS A 22 -13.53 6.45 2.07
N GLN A 23 -14.73 6.01 2.47
CA GLN A 23 -15.96 6.80 2.35
C GLN A 23 -15.86 8.10 3.16
N GLN A 24 -15.34 8.03 4.38
CA GLN A 24 -15.17 9.21 5.24
C GLN A 24 -14.20 10.23 4.63
N SER A 25 -13.08 9.78 4.04
CA SER A 25 -12.14 10.67 3.36
C SER A 25 -12.81 11.42 2.19
N VAL A 26 -13.59 10.71 1.37
CA VAL A 26 -14.34 11.31 0.26
C VAL A 26 -15.41 12.28 0.78
N GLN A 27 -16.10 11.93 1.87
CA GLN A 27 -17.10 12.79 2.50
C GLN A 27 -16.50 14.11 3.01
N THR A 28 -15.34 14.06 3.66
CA THR A 28 -14.61 15.25 4.11
C THR A 28 -14.22 16.13 2.92
N GLN A 29 -13.67 15.54 1.86
CA GLN A 29 -13.32 16.28 0.65
C GLN A 29 -14.54 16.91 -0.04
N LEU A 30 -15.69 16.22 -0.03
CA LEU A 30 -16.95 16.72 -0.59
C LEU A 30 -17.44 17.94 0.19
N SER A 31 -17.39 17.89 1.52
CA SER A 31 -17.71 19.03 2.38
C SER A 31 -16.85 20.26 2.05
N HIS A 32 -15.54 20.06 1.90
CA HIS A 32 -14.62 21.15 1.53
C HIS A 32 -14.89 21.70 0.13
N ALA A 33 -15.14 20.83 -0.86
CA ALA A 33 -15.43 21.25 -2.23
C ALA A 33 -16.71 22.11 -2.30
N ARG A 34 -17.75 21.71 -1.56
CA ARG A 34 -19.01 22.48 -1.45
C ARG A 34 -18.79 23.84 -0.78
N ALA A 35 -18.05 23.88 0.34
CA ALA A 35 -17.75 25.12 1.04
C ALA A 35 -16.96 26.12 0.19
N GLN A 36 -16.13 25.63 -0.75
CA GLN A 36 -15.36 26.46 -1.69
C GLN A 36 -16.13 26.81 -2.97
N GLY A 37 -17.40 26.40 -3.12
CA GLY A 37 -18.19 26.62 -4.33
C GLY A 37 -17.68 25.84 -5.56
N ASN A 38 -16.83 24.83 -5.36
CA ASN A 38 -16.25 24.04 -6.46
C ASN A 38 -17.18 22.90 -6.86
N ALA A 39 -18.22 23.24 -7.64
CA ALA A 39 -19.26 22.30 -8.06
C ALA A 39 -18.72 21.10 -8.85
N ALA A 40 -17.78 21.32 -9.78
CA ALA A 40 -17.20 20.25 -10.59
C ALA A 40 -16.45 19.21 -9.73
N ARG A 41 -15.69 19.68 -8.72
CA ARG A 41 -15.01 18.79 -7.78
C ARG A 41 -16.01 18.04 -6.89
N ALA A 42 -17.07 18.71 -6.43
CA ALA A 42 -18.10 18.09 -5.61
C ALA A 42 -18.81 16.95 -6.38
N GLU A 43 -19.18 17.17 -7.64
CA GLU A 43 -19.80 16.15 -8.49
C GLU A 43 -18.89 14.93 -8.69
N GLY A 44 -17.60 15.15 -8.96
CA GLY A 44 -16.62 14.06 -9.08
C GLY A 44 -16.47 13.24 -7.78
N LEU A 45 -16.49 13.91 -6.62
CA LEU A 45 -16.42 13.25 -5.31
C LEU A 45 -17.70 12.48 -4.96
N GLU A 46 -18.88 12.96 -5.38
CA GLU A 46 -20.14 12.24 -5.23
C GLU A 46 -20.14 10.94 -6.04
N LYS A 47 -19.67 10.99 -7.30
CA LYS A 47 -19.48 9.78 -8.12
C LYS A 47 -18.51 8.81 -7.46
N ALA A 48 -17.35 9.28 -6.99
CA ALA A 48 -16.39 8.44 -6.28
C ALA A 48 -16.97 7.80 -5.01
N ARG A 49 -17.79 8.53 -4.26
CA ARG A 49 -18.50 8.01 -3.07
C ARG A 49 -19.52 6.93 -3.45
N ALA A 50 -20.26 7.12 -4.53
CA ALA A 50 -21.22 6.13 -5.03
C ALA A 50 -20.51 4.82 -5.44
N GLU A 51 -19.40 4.93 -6.19
CA GLU A 51 -18.57 3.79 -6.58
C GLU A 51 -18.01 3.03 -5.37
N ILE A 52 -17.50 3.73 -4.37
CA ILE A 52 -17.02 3.10 -3.12
C ILE A 52 -18.18 2.38 -2.42
N THR A 53 -19.36 2.98 -2.39
CA THR A 53 -20.53 2.36 -1.75
C THR A 53 -21.02 1.12 -2.50
N ALA A 54 -20.95 1.14 -3.83
CA ALA A 54 -21.38 0.03 -4.68
C ALA A 54 -20.39 -1.14 -4.71
N HIS A 55 -19.09 -0.87 -4.61
CA HIS A 55 -18.06 -1.86 -4.92
C HIS A 55 -17.06 -2.12 -3.81
N CYS A 56 -16.92 -1.23 -2.82
CA CYS A 56 -16.00 -1.48 -1.72
C CYS A 56 -16.63 -2.48 -0.77
N ARG A 57 -15.94 -3.60 -0.59
CA ARG A 57 -16.32 -4.63 0.37
C ARG A 57 -15.11 -4.97 1.24
N ASP A 58 -15.27 -4.86 2.56
CA ASP A 58 -14.16 -5.04 3.50
C ASP A 58 -13.66 -6.50 3.53
N ASP A 59 -14.52 -7.47 3.24
CA ASP A 59 -14.16 -8.88 3.05
C ASP A 59 -13.18 -9.07 1.87
N GLN A 60 -13.40 -8.36 0.76
CA GLN A 60 -12.50 -8.40 -0.39
C GLN A 60 -11.16 -7.74 -0.06
N LEU A 61 -11.19 -6.60 0.64
CA LEU A 61 -9.97 -5.92 1.08
C LEU A 61 -9.15 -6.78 2.05
N GLN A 62 -9.82 -7.47 2.97
CA GLN A 62 -9.19 -8.42 3.89
C GLN A 62 -8.59 -9.61 3.13
N ALA A 63 -9.36 -10.22 2.22
CA ALA A 63 -8.90 -11.35 1.40
C ALA A 63 -7.68 -10.97 0.54
N ASP A 64 -7.64 -9.76 -0.02
CA ASP A 64 -6.49 -9.25 -0.77
C ASP A 64 -5.24 -9.11 0.11
N ARG A 65 -5.40 -8.62 1.34
CA ARG A 65 -4.29 -8.52 2.31
C ARG A 65 -3.78 -9.91 2.73
N GLU A 66 -4.68 -10.86 2.95
CA GLU A 66 -4.33 -12.23 3.29
C GLU A 66 -3.55 -12.91 2.17
N ARG A 67 -4.02 -12.76 0.91
CA ARG A 67 -3.28 -13.22 -0.27
C ARG A 67 -1.91 -12.55 -0.36
N HIS A 68 -1.82 -11.25 -0.10
CA HIS A 68 -0.54 -10.53 -0.11
C HIS A 68 0.44 -11.10 0.93
N VAL A 69 -0.02 -11.38 2.14
CA VAL A 69 0.81 -12.03 3.18
C VAL A 69 1.25 -13.43 2.74
N ALA A 70 0.36 -14.22 2.13
CA ALA A 70 0.69 -15.55 1.62
C ALA A 70 1.79 -15.48 0.53
N ASP A 71 1.68 -14.54 -0.41
CA ASP A 71 2.68 -14.30 -1.46
C ASP A 71 4.04 -13.92 -0.86
N LYS A 72 4.07 -13.04 0.15
CA LYS A 72 5.31 -12.65 0.82
C LYS A 72 5.96 -13.82 1.57
N LYS A 73 5.16 -14.68 2.23
CA LYS A 73 5.67 -15.90 2.87
C LYS A 73 6.30 -16.85 1.85
N SER A 74 5.63 -17.08 0.72
CA SER A 74 6.15 -17.90 -0.38
C SER A 74 7.47 -17.35 -0.93
N LYS A 75 7.53 -16.04 -1.18
CA LYS A 75 8.75 -15.36 -1.63
C LYS A 75 9.89 -15.49 -0.61
N LEU A 76 9.62 -15.34 0.69
CA LEU A 76 10.62 -15.53 1.73
C LEU A 76 11.18 -16.96 1.73
N ALA A 77 10.30 -17.97 1.65
CA ALA A 77 10.71 -19.37 1.55
C ALA A 77 11.61 -19.62 0.32
N GLN A 78 11.23 -19.07 -0.85
CA GLN A 78 12.05 -19.14 -2.06
C GLN A 78 13.43 -18.50 -1.85
N ARG A 79 13.52 -17.32 -1.23
CA ARG A 79 14.82 -16.65 -1.00
C ARG A 79 15.68 -17.38 0.01
N GLN A 80 15.07 -18.00 1.01
CA GLN A 80 15.79 -18.85 1.96
C GLN A 80 16.38 -20.08 1.26
N HIS A 81 15.61 -20.72 0.39
CA HIS A 81 16.11 -21.83 -0.42
C HIS A 81 17.28 -21.42 -1.33
N GLU A 82 17.15 -20.28 -2.04
CA GLU A 82 18.23 -19.75 -2.88
C GLU A 82 19.50 -19.41 -2.08
N LEU A 83 19.36 -19.01 -0.81
CA LEU A 83 20.49 -18.77 0.09
C LEU A 83 21.17 -20.09 0.47
N THR A 84 20.40 -21.12 0.83
CA THR A 84 20.93 -22.46 1.12
C THR A 84 21.71 -23.02 -0.08
N GLN A 85 21.18 -22.89 -1.30
CA GLN A 85 21.90 -23.28 -2.51
C GLN A 85 23.18 -22.46 -2.72
N ALA A 86 23.18 -21.17 -2.41
CA ALA A 86 24.38 -20.35 -2.50
C ALA A 86 25.45 -20.75 -1.46
N GLN A 87 25.03 -21.13 -0.26
CA GLN A 87 25.92 -21.62 0.80
C GLN A 87 26.67 -22.89 0.37
N GLN A 88 25.99 -23.80 -0.33
CA GLN A 88 26.63 -25.02 -0.89
C GLN A 88 27.72 -24.72 -1.91
N THR A 89 27.63 -23.59 -2.63
CA THR A 89 28.66 -23.19 -3.60
C THR A 89 29.89 -22.52 -2.98
N GLY A 90 29.85 -22.15 -1.69
CA GLY A 90 30.94 -21.46 -0.99
C GLY A 90 31.28 -20.05 -1.48
N ASN A 91 30.58 -19.53 -2.50
CA ASN A 91 30.85 -18.19 -3.05
C ASN A 91 30.32 -17.09 -2.11
N SER A 92 31.21 -16.47 -1.35
CA SER A 92 30.90 -15.44 -0.34
C SER A 92 30.10 -14.25 -0.90
N ASP A 93 30.39 -13.80 -2.12
CA ASP A 93 29.64 -12.70 -2.76
C ASP A 93 28.21 -13.10 -3.10
N LYS A 94 28.02 -14.32 -3.60
CA LYS A 94 26.69 -14.88 -3.90
C LYS A 94 25.89 -15.04 -2.61
N ILE A 95 26.51 -15.58 -1.56
CA ILE A 95 25.90 -15.74 -0.23
C ILE A 95 25.46 -14.37 0.32
N ARG A 96 26.34 -13.36 0.32
CA ARG A 96 26.01 -11.99 0.77
C ARG A 96 24.82 -11.40 0.02
N LYS A 97 24.79 -11.54 -1.31
CA LYS A 97 23.67 -11.06 -2.15
C LYS A 97 22.35 -11.77 -1.83
N LYS A 98 22.38 -13.09 -1.57
CA LYS A 98 21.18 -13.86 -1.20
C LYS A 98 20.71 -13.52 0.22
N GLN A 99 21.61 -13.34 1.17
CA GLN A 99 21.26 -12.91 2.54
C GLN A 99 20.51 -11.57 2.52
N LYS A 100 21.00 -10.58 1.76
CA LYS A 100 20.30 -9.29 1.61
C LYS A 100 18.90 -9.45 1.03
N LYS A 101 18.69 -10.40 0.10
CA LYS A 101 17.37 -10.70 -0.47
C LYS A 101 16.44 -11.37 0.54
N VAL A 102 16.95 -12.22 1.43
CA VAL A 102 16.18 -12.80 2.55
C VAL A 102 15.76 -11.70 3.51
N THR A 103 16.69 -10.86 3.97
CA THR A 103 16.38 -9.75 4.88
C THR A 103 15.33 -8.81 4.29
N ARG A 104 15.45 -8.44 3.01
CA ARG A 104 14.42 -7.63 2.34
C ARG A 104 13.07 -8.35 2.27
N ALA A 105 13.04 -9.66 2.02
CA ALA A 105 11.80 -10.42 1.98
C ALA A 105 11.14 -10.53 3.36
N GLN A 106 11.93 -10.59 4.45
CA GLN A 106 11.43 -10.53 5.83
C GLN A 106 10.76 -9.17 6.11
N GLN A 107 11.43 -8.06 5.76
CA GLN A 107 10.86 -6.72 5.91
C GLN A 107 9.55 -6.55 5.11
N GLU A 108 9.54 -6.99 3.85
CA GLU A 108 8.31 -6.95 3.02
C GLU A 108 7.18 -7.82 3.60
N LEU A 109 7.49 -8.92 4.29
CA LEU A 109 6.50 -9.75 4.97
C LEU A 109 5.96 -9.07 6.23
N GLU A 110 6.83 -8.47 7.04
CA GLU A 110 6.44 -7.71 8.25
C GLU A 110 5.53 -6.53 7.90
N GLU A 111 5.85 -5.81 6.82
CA GLU A 111 4.99 -4.74 6.28
C GLU A 111 3.61 -5.27 5.88
N ALA A 112 3.57 -6.39 5.15
CA ALA A 112 2.33 -7.03 4.73
C ALA A 112 1.49 -7.53 5.93
N GLN A 113 2.13 -8.11 6.94
CA GLN A 113 1.46 -8.56 8.17
C GLN A 113 0.94 -7.38 9.00
N SER A 114 1.66 -6.26 9.00
CA SER A 114 1.22 -5.03 9.65
C SER A 114 0.04 -4.41 8.92
N ALA A 115 0.01 -4.47 7.58
CA ALA A 115 -1.13 -4.07 6.78
C ALA A 115 -2.33 -5.00 6.99
N LEU A 116 -2.16 -6.32 7.14
CA LEU A 116 -3.26 -7.24 7.38
C LEU A 116 -4.02 -6.96 8.70
N LYS A 117 -3.36 -6.35 9.69
CA LYS A 117 -3.95 -6.05 11.01
C LYS A 117 -4.69 -4.70 11.06
N GLN A 118 -4.65 -3.91 9.99
CA GLN A 118 -5.22 -2.55 9.90
C GLN A 118 -6.59 -2.56 9.22
#